data_AF-A0AAW7ACL1-F1
#
_entry.id   AF-A0AAW7ACL1-F1
#
_cell.length_a   1.000
_cell.length_b   1.000
_cell.length_c   1.000
_cell.angle_alpha   90.00
_cell.angle_beta   90.00
_cell.angle_gamma   90.00
#
_symmetry.space_group_name_H-M   'P 1'
#
loop_
_entity.id
_entity.type
_entity.pdbx_description
1 polymer ?
#
loop_
_entity_poly.entity_id
_entity_poly.type
_entity_poly.pdbx_seq_one_letter_code
_entity_poly.pdbx_strand_id
1 'polypeptide(L)'
;MKRALIPLALLTLLSGCTSMSPDECKTANWYKVGYQDGREGDNPSIINSYTEDCSEAGVTPDRKEWQEGFDKGTILYCSPDNGYTVGVEGKTYYGVCSNKQFIENYQLGHQEYQRQQRIQELDTQISVIDNQLDNNPDKDNAKRLKEKRKRLADERSQLLMPTINFNLNF
;
A
#
# COMPACT_ATOMS: atom_id res chain seq x y z
N MET A 1 -17.29 -36.08 -29.31
CA MET A 1 -16.11 -35.21 -29.10
C MET A 1 -16.21 -34.66 -27.67
N LYS A 2 -15.41 -35.19 -26.74
CA LYS A 2 -15.50 -34.87 -25.30
C LYS A 2 -14.80 -33.52 -25.04
N ARG A 3 -15.56 -32.51 -24.60
CA ARG A 3 -15.02 -31.21 -24.19
C ARG A 3 -14.37 -31.39 -22.82
N ALA A 4 -13.04 -31.34 -22.77
CA ALA A 4 -12.30 -31.29 -21.52
C ALA A 4 -12.41 -29.86 -20.96
N LEU A 5 -13.08 -29.72 -19.81
CA LEU A 5 -13.09 -28.50 -19.01
C LEU A 5 -11.82 -28.50 -18.16
N ILE A 6 -10.88 -27.61 -18.47
CA ILE A 6 -9.68 -27.37 -17.66
C ILE A 6 -10.07 -26.39 -16.56
N PRO A 7 -9.99 -26.75 -15.26
CA PRO A 7 -10.29 -25.82 -14.19
C PRO A 7 -9.13 -24.84 -14.05
N LEU A 8 -9.42 -23.54 -14.23
CA LEU A 8 -8.50 -22.45 -13.98
C LEU A 8 -8.29 -22.35 -12.45
N ALA A 9 -7.18 -22.90 -11.97
CA ALA A 9 -6.79 -22.80 -10.56
C ALA A 9 -6.48 -21.33 -10.24
N LEU A 10 -7.36 -20.71 -9.45
CA LEU A 10 -7.22 -19.36 -8.94
C LEU A 10 -6.17 -19.38 -7.82
N LEU A 11 -4.91 -19.11 -8.16
CA LEU A 11 -3.84 -18.85 -7.19
C LEU A 11 -4.08 -17.50 -6.53
N THR A 12 -4.83 -17.50 -5.43
CA THR A 12 -4.93 -16.34 -4.55
C THR A 12 -3.66 -16.23 -3.71
N LEU A 13 -2.71 -15.41 -4.18
CA LEU A 13 -1.57 -14.95 -3.37
C LEU A 13 -2.08 -13.91 -2.37
N LEU A 14 -2.61 -14.39 -1.24
CA LEU A 14 -2.82 -13.55 -0.05
C LEU A 14 -1.47 -13.42 0.66
N SER A 15 -0.65 -12.47 0.19
CA SER A 15 0.54 -12.02 0.92
C SER A 15 0.08 -11.13 2.07
N GLY A 16 -0.03 -11.71 3.26
CA GLY A 16 -0.58 -11.01 4.41
C GLY A 16 -0.47 -11.78 5.72
N CYS A 17 0.71 -12.33 6.00
CA CYS A 17 1.30 -12.54 7.32
C CYS A 17 2.76 -12.89 7.03
N THR A 18 3.68 -12.01 7.40
CA THR A 18 5.11 -12.31 7.40
C THR A 18 5.38 -13.23 8.60
N SER A 19 5.07 -14.51 8.42
CA SER A 19 5.27 -15.56 9.42
C SER A 19 6.51 -16.36 9.07
N MET A 20 7.41 -16.56 10.03
CA MET A 20 8.55 -17.47 9.84
C MET A 20 8.15 -18.90 10.20
N SER A 21 8.55 -19.86 9.38
CA SER A 21 8.39 -21.28 9.71
C SER A 21 9.40 -21.72 10.79
N PRO A 22 9.10 -22.80 11.54
CA PRO A 22 10.02 -23.32 12.55
C PRO A 22 11.44 -23.64 12.04
N ASP A 23 11.57 -24.06 10.78
CA ASP A 23 12.87 -24.39 10.19
C ASP A 23 13.65 -23.14 9.74
N GLU A 24 12.94 -22.11 9.28
CA GLU A 24 13.55 -20.79 9.05
C GLU A 24 14.05 -20.20 10.36
N CYS A 25 13.29 -20.31 11.45
CA CYS A 25 13.70 -19.85 12.77
C CYS A 25 15.01 -20.48 13.26
N LYS A 26 15.16 -21.80 13.11
CA LYS A 26 16.37 -22.53 13.59
C LYS A 26 17.65 -22.14 12.85
N THR A 27 17.52 -21.64 11.63
CA THR A 27 18.66 -21.30 10.77
C THR A 27 18.77 -19.81 10.50
N ALA A 28 17.91 -19.01 11.14
CA ALA A 28 17.82 -17.57 10.95
C ALA A 28 19.13 -16.88 11.32
N ASN A 29 19.57 -15.99 10.44
CA ASN A 29 20.55 -14.98 10.77
C ASN A 29 19.78 -13.69 11.05
N TRP A 30 19.62 -13.33 12.33
CA TRP A 30 18.74 -12.25 12.74
C TRP A 30 19.17 -10.88 12.21
N TYR A 31 20.48 -10.65 12.07
CA TYR A 31 20.98 -9.47 11.36
C TYR A 31 20.49 -9.40 9.91
N LYS A 32 20.55 -10.51 9.15
CA LYS A 32 20.07 -10.53 7.76
C LYS A 32 18.56 -10.37 7.66
N VAL A 33 17.80 -10.97 8.58
CA VAL A 33 16.34 -10.80 8.66
C VAL A 33 16.03 -9.31 8.88
N GLY A 34 16.62 -8.70 9.91
CA GLY A 34 16.43 -7.27 10.19
C GLY A 34 16.85 -6.39 9.03
N TYR A 35 17.99 -6.67 8.39
CA TYR A 35 18.43 -5.94 7.20
C TYR A 35 17.40 -5.97 6.07
N GLN A 36 16.76 -7.11 5.84
CA GLN A 36 15.73 -7.22 4.82
C GLN A 36 14.47 -6.46 5.22
N ASP A 37 13.97 -6.64 6.44
CA ASP A 37 12.80 -5.91 6.96
C ASP A 37 13.01 -4.38 6.90
N GLY A 38 14.21 -3.92 7.27
CA GLY A 38 14.58 -2.51 7.22
C GLY A 38 14.68 -1.96 5.79
N ARG A 39 15.09 -2.78 4.83
CA ARG A 39 15.11 -2.40 3.40
C ARG A 39 13.72 -2.25 2.81
N GLU A 40 12.77 -3.07 3.26
CA GLU A 40 11.36 -2.96 2.85
C GLU A 40 10.62 -1.85 3.61
N GLY A 41 11.21 -1.38 4.72
CA GLY A 41 10.62 -0.36 5.59
C GLY A 41 9.46 -0.89 6.41
N ASP A 42 9.53 -2.18 6.77
CA ASP A 42 8.49 -2.86 7.54
C ASP A 42 8.28 -2.23 8.90
N ASN A 43 7.11 -2.51 9.49
CA ASN A 43 6.83 -2.09 10.85
C ASN A 43 7.84 -2.76 11.80
N PRO A 44 8.61 -2.00 12.60
CA PRO A 44 9.58 -2.60 13.51
C PRO A 44 8.98 -3.59 14.52
N SER A 45 7.68 -3.53 14.77
CA SER A 45 6.95 -4.47 15.62
C SER A 45 6.88 -5.90 15.06
N ILE A 46 7.25 -6.11 13.79
CA ILE A 46 7.32 -7.42 13.12
C ILE A 46 8.15 -8.44 13.89
N ILE A 47 9.20 -7.99 14.59
CA ILE A 47 10.04 -8.84 15.46
C ILE A 47 9.24 -9.54 16.59
N ASN A 48 8.08 -8.99 16.97
CA ASN A 48 7.18 -9.63 17.92
C ASN A 48 6.45 -10.82 17.29
N SER A 49 6.09 -10.74 16.00
CA SER A 49 5.56 -11.89 15.25
C SER A 49 6.60 -13.01 15.20
N TYR A 50 7.84 -12.68 14.86
CA TYR A 50 8.92 -13.67 14.86
C TYR A 50 9.15 -14.30 16.25
N THR A 51 8.92 -13.55 17.32
CA THR A 51 9.02 -14.07 18.69
C THR A 51 7.92 -15.11 18.96
N GLU A 52 6.71 -14.86 18.48
CA GLU A 52 5.59 -15.80 18.58
C GLU A 52 5.83 -17.04 17.72
N ASP A 53 6.12 -16.85 16.43
CA ASP A 53 6.31 -17.92 15.45
C ASP A 53 7.47 -18.85 15.83
N CYS A 54 8.62 -18.28 16.22
CA CYS A 54 9.81 -19.06 16.53
C CYS A 54 9.74 -19.75 17.90
N SER A 55 8.82 -19.36 18.77
CA SER A 55 8.63 -20.02 20.07
C SER A 55 8.22 -21.49 19.93
N GLU A 56 7.46 -21.84 18.87
CA GLU A 56 7.09 -23.23 18.55
C GLU A 56 8.31 -24.10 18.24
N ALA A 57 9.37 -23.48 17.69
CA ALA A 57 10.64 -24.13 17.40
C ALA A 57 11.61 -24.12 18.59
N GLY A 58 11.24 -23.51 19.72
CA GLY A 58 12.12 -23.27 20.86
C GLY A 58 13.22 -22.24 20.58
N VAL A 59 13.03 -21.37 19.58
CA VAL A 59 13.99 -20.36 19.16
C VAL A 59 13.52 -18.98 19.61
N THR A 60 14.41 -18.23 20.27
CA THR A 60 14.17 -16.83 20.63
C THR A 60 14.93 -15.93 19.66
N PRO A 61 14.26 -14.98 18.97
CA PRO A 61 14.95 -14.03 18.10
C PRO A 61 15.99 -13.18 18.82
N ASP A 62 17.17 -13.01 18.22
CA ASP A 62 18.14 -12.02 18.69
C ASP A 62 17.70 -10.62 18.24
N ARG A 63 16.99 -9.94 19.14
CA ARG A 63 16.46 -8.59 18.88
C ARG A 63 17.54 -7.56 18.62
N LYS A 64 18.74 -7.73 19.21
CA LYS A 64 19.82 -6.76 19.04
C LYS A 64 20.43 -6.91 17.65
N GLU A 65 20.76 -8.13 17.24
CA GLU A 65 21.24 -8.38 15.88
C GLU A 65 20.22 -7.96 14.83
N TRP A 66 18.94 -8.28 15.05
CA TRP A 66 17.85 -7.85 14.18
C TRP A 66 17.79 -6.32 14.07
N GLN A 67 17.84 -5.60 15.19
CA GLN A 67 17.80 -4.13 15.17
C GLN A 67 19.01 -3.53 14.44
N GLU A 68 20.21 -4.06 14.65
CA GLU A 68 21.42 -3.61 13.93
C GLU A 68 21.29 -3.84 12.42
N GLY A 69 20.72 -4.96 12.02
CA GLY A 69 20.36 -5.24 10.63
C GLY A 69 19.34 -4.24 10.10
N PHE A 70 18.24 -4.03 10.83
CA PHE A 70 17.14 -3.14 10.48
C PHE A 70 17.61 -1.71 10.25
N ASP A 71 18.40 -1.17 11.18
CA ASP A 71 18.99 0.16 11.07
C ASP A 71 19.91 0.27 9.84
N LYS A 72 20.62 -0.82 9.49
CA LYS A 72 21.44 -0.85 8.28
C LYS A 72 20.61 -0.90 7.00
N GLY A 73 19.53 -1.69 7.00
CA GLY A 73 18.63 -1.86 5.85
C GLY A 73 17.87 -0.58 5.52
N THR A 74 17.44 0.15 6.55
CA THR A 74 16.68 1.40 6.41
C THR A 74 17.48 2.53 5.76
N ILE A 75 18.82 2.46 5.68
CA ILE A 75 19.64 3.48 5.00
C ILE A 75 19.18 3.72 3.56
N LEU A 76 18.93 2.65 2.80
CA LEU A 76 18.47 2.75 1.41
C LEU A 76 16.99 3.14 1.33
N TYR A 77 16.17 2.54 2.19
CA TYR A 77 14.75 2.86 2.27
C TYR A 77 14.52 4.35 2.56
N CYS A 78 15.27 4.93 3.50
CA CYS A 78 15.18 6.32 3.93
C CYS A 78 15.92 7.32 3.03
N SER A 79 16.30 6.92 1.82
CA SER A 79 16.89 7.85 0.85
C SER A 79 15.85 8.84 0.33
N PRO A 80 16.19 10.13 0.15
CA PRO A 80 15.25 11.14 -0.33
C PRO A 80 14.42 10.73 -1.55
N ASP A 81 15.08 10.17 -2.56
CA ASP A 81 14.44 9.78 -3.83
C ASP A 81 13.44 8.63 -3.66
N ASN A 82 13.68 7.75 -2.69
CA ASN A 82 12.76 6.65 -2.41
C ASN A 82 11.48 7.10 -1.70
N GLY A 83 11.49 8.23 -0.98
CA GLY A 83 10.32 8.75 -0.27
C GLY A 83 9.11 8.89 -1.19
N TYR A 84 9.28 9.55 -2.34
CA TYR A 84 8.20 9.74 -3.31
C TYR A 84 7.69 8.41 -3.85
N THR A 85 8.59 7.49 -4.21
CA THR A 85 8.26 6.13 -4.69
C THR A 85 7.40 5.38 -3.68
N VAL A 86 7.82 5.31 -2.42
CA VAL A 86 7.06 4.65 -1.34
C VAL A 86 5.68 5.30 -1.19
N GLY A 87 5.62 6.64 -1.26
CA GLY A 87 4.37 7.39 -1.18
C GLY A 87 3.39 7.05 -2.31
N VAL A 88 3.83 7.06 -3.57
CA VAL A 88 2.96 6.78 -4.72
C VAL A 88 2.54 5.31 -4.82
N GLU A 89 3.34 4.40 -4.28
CA GLU A 89 2.96 2.99 -4.11
C GLU A 89 1.86 2.81 -3.07
N GLY A 90 1.57 3.83 -2.26
CA GLY A 90 0.55 3.77 -1.20
C GLY A 90 0.96 2.95 0.00
N LYS A 91 2.27 2.67 0.17
CA LYS A 91 2.79 1.92 1.32
C LYS A 91 2.56 2.70 2.61
N THR A 92 2.20 1.99 3.67
CA THR A 92 2.11 2.57 5.02
C THR A 92 3.51 2.88 5.53
N TYR A 93 3.76 4.13 5.95
CA TYR A 93 5.01 4.51 6.58
C TYR A 93 4.95 4.38 8.10
N TYR A 94 5.88 3.61 8.68
CA TYR A 94 5.94 3.30 10.11
C TYR A 94 6.88 4.21 10.93
N GLY A 95 7.31 5.34 10.38
CA GLY A 95 8.14 6.31 11.12
C GLY A 95 9.61 5.91 11.29
N VAL A 96 10.11 5.00 10.44
CA VAL A 96 11.48 4.43 10.56
C VAL A 96 12.60 5.37 10.08
N CYS A 97 12.26 6.46 9.39
CA CYS A 97 13.22 7.41 8.83
C CYS A 97 13.25 8.74 9.59
N SER A 98 14.46 9.22 9.88
CA SER A 98 14.70 10.57 10.42
C SER A 98 15.02 11.62 9.34
N ASN A 99 15.25 11.19 8.10
CA ASN A 99 15.55 12.08 6.98
C ASN A 99 14.32 12.90 6.58
N LYS A 100 14.39 14.23 6.75
CA LYS A 100 13.28 15.15 6.43
C LYS A 100 12.88 15.12 4.95
N GLN A 101 13.84 15.04 4.02
CA GLN A 101 13.55 15.03 2.59
C GLN A 101 12.81 13.76 2.18
N PHE A 102 13.16 12.61 2.77
CA PHE A 102 12.38 11.37 2.59
C PHE A 102 10.93 11.57 3.04
N ILE A 103 10.72 12.13 4.24
CA ILE A 103 9.38 12.32 4.82
C ILE A 103 8.54 13.26 3.94
N GLU A 104 9.11 14.38 3.49
CA GLU A 104 8.45 15.34 2.60
C GLU A 104 8.08 14.68 1.26
N ASN A 105 9.03 13.96 0.66
CA ASN A 105 8.79 13.26 -0.60
C ASN A 105 7.74 12.15 -0.46
N TYR A 106 7.74 11.40 0.65
CA TYR A 106 6.71 10.43 0.98
C TYR A 106 5.33 11.07 1.07
N GLN A 107 5.21 12.21 1.76
CA GLN A 107 3.94 12.93 1.85
C GLN A 107 3.43 13.37 0.48
N LEU A 108 4.30 13.88 -0.39
CA LEU A 108 3.95 14.26 -1.77
C LEU A 108 3.47 13.04 -2.57
N GLY A 109 4.21 11.93 -2.53
CA GLY A 109 3.82 10.71 -3.22
C GLY A 109 2.51 10.13 -2.68
N HIS A 110 2.32 10.17 -1.35
CA HIS A 110 1.12 9.64 -0.71
C HIS A 110 -0.12 10.49 -1.01
N GLN A 111 0.02 11.81 -1.12
CA GLN A 111 -1.06 12.69 -1.61
C GLN A 111 -1.46 12.31 -3.04
N GLU A 112 -0.49 12.01 -3.90
CA GLU A 112 -0.78 11.53 -5.25
C GLU A 112 -1.51 10.19 -5.24
N TYR A 113 -1.06 9.23 -4.42
CA TYR A 113 -1.74 7.96 -4.23
C TYR A 113 -3.20 8.15 -3.78
N GLN A 114 -3.43 8.97 -2.75
CA GLN A 114 -4.78 9.28 -2.24
C GLN A 114 -5.68 9.91 -3.31
N ARG A 115 -5.13 10.83 -4.11
CA ARG A 115 -5.83 11.45 -5.24
C ARG A 115 -6.25 10.40 -6.27
N GLN A 116 -5.34 9.49 -6.64
CA GLN A 116 -5.64 8.41 -7.58
C GLN A 116 -6.69 7.43 -7.05
N GLN A 117 -6.59 7.03 -5.77
CA GLN A 117 -7.60 6.20 -5.12
C GLN A 117 -8.98 6.86 -5.14
N ARG A 118 -9.05 8.17 -4.85
CA ARG A 118 -10.31 8.92 -4.92
C ARG A 118 -10.89 8.97 -6.33
N ILE A 119 -10.05 9.17 -7.36
CA ILE A 119 -10.50 9.14 -8.76
C ILE A 119 -11.11 7.77 -9.11
N GLN A 120 -10.45 6.67 -8.73
CA GLN A 120 -10.94 5.30 -8.96
C GLN A 120 -12.27 5.03 -8.24
N GLU A 121 -12.42 5.52 -7.00
CA GLU A 121 -13.67 5.45 -6.25
C GLU A 121 -14.79 6.21 -6.96
N LEU A 122 -14.53 7.44 -7.40
CA LEU A 122 -15.49 8.27 -8.14
C LEU A 122 -15.90 7.62 -9.46
N ASP A 123 -14.96 7.03 -10.20
CA ASP A 123 -15.23 6.29 -11.44
C ASP A 123 -16.16 5.10 -11.19
N THR A 124 -15.92 4.35 -10.13
CA THR A 124 -16.79 3.23 -9.72
C THR A 124 -18.20 3.72 -9.38
N GLN A 125 -18.31 4.80 -8.59
CA GLN A 125 -19.61 5.36 -8.21
C GLN A 125 -20.39 5.93 -9.41
N ILE A 126 -19.71 6.60 -10.34
CA ILE A 126 -20.31 7.11 -11.58
C ILE A 126 -20.83 5.94 -12.42
N SER A 127 -20.03 4.88 -12.60
CA SER A 127 -20.42 3.67 -13.33
C SER A 127 -21.66 2.99 -12.71
N VAL A 128 -21.73 2.90 -11.38
CA VAL A 128 -22.92 2.37 -10.69
C VAL A 128 -24.16 3.24 -10.98
N ILE A 129 -24.03 4.56 -10.96
CA ILE A 129 -25.14 5.47 -11.25
C ILE A 129 -25.57 5.36 -12.73
N ASP A 130 -24.63 5.22 -13.65
CA ASP A 130 -24.92 5.05 -15.08
C ASP A 130 -25.73 3.77 -15.32
N ASN A 131 -25.32 2.66 -14.72
CA ASN A 131 -26.10 1.42 -14.75
C ASN A 131 -27.50 1.60 -14.13
N GLN A 132 -27.64 2.37 -13.03
CA GLN A 132 -28.95 2.64 -12.43
C GLN A 132 -29.84 3.50 -13.32
N LEU A 133 -29.28 4.44 -14.08
CA LEU A 133 -30.01 5.27 -15.04
C LEU A 133 -30.48 4.45 -16.26
N ASP A 134 -29.65 3.51 -16.73
CA ASP A 134 -29.97 2.62 -17.86
C ASP A 134 -31.08 1.61 -17.53
N ASN A 135 -31.25 1.27 -16.26
CA ASN A 135 -32.30 0.37 -15.77
C ASN A 135 -33.69 1.04 -15.62
N ASN A 136 -33.92 2.14 -16.34
CA ASN A 136 -35.20 2.86 -16.42
C ASN A 136 -35.84 3.16 -15.05
N PRO A 137 -35.16 3.92 -14.17
CA PRO A 137 -35.73 4.33 -12.89
C PRO A 137 -36.92 5.26 -13.11
N ASP A 138 -37.80 5.39 -12.12
CA ASP A 138 -38.84 6.43 -12.16
C ASP A 138 -38.22 7.84 -12.24
N LYS A 139 -39.05 8.81 -12.61
CA LYS A 139 -38.62 10.18 -12.92
C LYS A 139 -37.87 10.86 -11.75
N ASP A 140 -38.34 10.67 -10.52
CA ASP A 140 -37.77 11.32 -9.35
C ASP A 140 -36.41 10.71 -8.99
N ASN A 141 -36.33 9.38 -9.05
CA ASN A 141 -35.07 8.65 -8.91
C ASN A 141 -34.07 9.03 -10.01
N ALA A 142 -34.50 9.11 -11.27
CA ALA A 142 -33.66 9.52 -12.40
C ALA A 142 -33.07 10.93 -12.20
N LYS A 143 -33.88 11.88 -11.71
CA LYS A 143 -33.43 13.25 -11.42
C LYS A 143 -32.33 13.25 -10.34
N ARG A 144 -32.57 12.57 -9.22
CA ARG A 144 -31.61 12.47 -8.10
C ARG A 144 -30.29 11.83 -8.54
N LEU A 145 -30.35 10.77 -9.33
CA LEU A 145 -29.17 10.08 -9.86
C LEU A 145 -28.35 10.98 -10.77
N LYS A 146 -28.98 11.71 -11.70
CA LYS A 146 -28.30 12.67 -12.59
C LYS A 146 -27.59 13.78 -11.80
N GLU A 147 -28.23 14.33 -10.77
CA GLU A 147 -27.62 15.34 -9.91
C GLU A 147 -26.42 14.79 -9.13
N LYS A 148 -26.53 13.57 -8.58
CA LYS A 148 -25.41 12.91 -7.91
C LYS A 148 -24.26 12.65 -8.87
N ARG A 149 -24.54 12.08 -10.04
CA ARG A 149 -23.56 11.82 -11.09
C ARG A 149 -22.79 13.08 -11.47
N LYS A 150 -23.50 14.19 -11.70
CA LYS A 150 -22.89 15.48 -12.03
C LYS A 150 -21.90 15.91 -10.96
N ARG A 151 -22.30 15.89 -9.69
CA ARG A 151 -21.40 16.27 -8.57
C ARG A 151 -20.13 15.41 -8.52
N LEU A 152 -20.27 14.09 -8.67
CA LEU A 152 -19.12 13.18 -8.66
C LEU A 152 -18.20 13.40 -9.87
N ALA A 153 -18.76 13.66 -11.05
CA ALA A 153 -18.00 13.98 -12.25
C ALA A 153 -17.25 15.31 -12.12
N ASP A 154 -17.87 16.32 -11.52
CA ASP A 154 -17.25 17.62 -11.24
C ASP A 154 -16.06 17.45 -10.28
N GLU A 155 -16.23 16.70 -9.18
CA GLU A 155 -15.16 16.38 -8.24
C GLU A 155 -14.01 15.62 -8.92
N ARG A 156 -14.33 14.58 -9.70
CA ARG A 156 -13.33 13.80 -10.44
C ARG A 156 -12.52 14.69 -11.37
N SER A 157 -13.18 15.61 -12.09
CA SER A 157 -12.50 16.54 -12.99
C SER A 157 -11.54 17.46 -12.24
N GLN A 158 -11.87 17.89 -11.02
CA GLN A 158 -10.99 18.71 -10.19
C GLN A 158 -9.73 17.94 -9.78
N LEU A 159 -9.86 16.66 -9.45
CA LEU A 159 -8.73 15.82 -9.06
C LEU A 159 -7.80 15.48 -10.24
N LEU A 160 -8.29 15.49 -11.47
CA LEU A 160 -7.49 15.28 -12.68
C LEU A 160 -6.67 16.51 -13.09
N MET A 161 -7.05 17.71 -12.63
CA MET A 161 -6.27 18.91 -12.89
C MET A 161 -5.01 18.92 -12.02
N PRO A 162 -3.80 19.02 -12.61
CA PRO A 162 -2.61 19.21 -11.80
C PRO A 162 -2.71 20.55 -11.07
N THR A 163 -2.71 20.53 -9.74
CA THR A 163 -2.40 21.72 -8.94
C THR A 163 -0.92 22.04 -9.13
N ILE A 164 -0.63 22.72 -10.23
CA ILE A 164 0.69 23.26 -10.51
C ILE A 164 0.92 24.40 -9.52
N ASN A 165 1.52 24.11 -8.36
CA ASN A 165 2.18 25.13 -7.54
C ASN A 165 3.64 25.23 -8.02
N PHE A 166 3.87 26.11 -8.99
CA PHE A 166 5.23 26.55 -9.31
C PHE A 166 5.73 27.46 -8.18
N ASN A 167 6.35 26.88 -7.16
CA ASN A 167 7.26 27.64 -6.30
C ASN A 167 8.59 27.79 -7.03
N LEU A 168 8.63 28.72 -7.99
CA LEU A 168 9.88 29.20 -8.58
C LEU A 168 10.46 30.26 -7.66
N ASN A 169 11.34 29.84 -6.75
CA ASN A 169 12.23 30.76 -6.07
C ASN A 169 13.38 31.08 -7.04
N PHE A 170 13.34 32.28 -7.63
CA PHE A 170 14.47 32.90 -8.33
C PHE A 170 15.35 33.66 -7.34
#